data_AF-A0A962Y0L7-F1
#
_entry.id   AF-A0A962Y0L7-F1
#
_cell.length_a   1.000
_cell.length_b   1.000
_cell.length_c   1.000
_cell.angle_alpha   90.00
_cell.angle_beta   90.00
_cell.angle_gamma   90.00
#
_symmetry.space_group_name_H-M   'P 1'
#
loop_
_entity.id
_entity.type
_entity.pdbx_description
1 polymer ?
#
loop_
_entity_poly.entity_id
_entity_poly.type
_entity_poly.pdbx_seq_one_letter_code
_entity_poly.pdbx_strand_id
1 'polypeptide(L)'
;YQFAGLLRGSRTELVDTTVGEGALKLQVPASAEIVLEGHIPPAPPGYEGRSEHGVALAERGGYLHALEGPFGDHTGYYNEQDWFPVFEVARMTQRRDAIYHSTYTGKPPDEPAVLGVALNEVFVPILQKQFPEVQDFYLPPEGCSYRLAVVSIRKAYPGHAKRLMFGLWSYLRQFMYTKFIV
;
A
#
# COMPACT_ATOMS: atom_id res chain seq x y z
N TYR A 1 14.02 5.56 1.41
CA TYR A 1 14.07 6.98 1.82
C TYR A 1 14.58 7.98 0.75
N GLN A 2 15.40 7.58 -0.23
CA GLN A 2 15.96 8.52 -1.21
C GLN A 2 14.91 9.34 -2.00
N PHE A 3 13.83 8.70 -2.46
CA PHE A 3 12.74 9.39 -3.16
C PHE A 3 12.06 10.47 -2.31
N ALA A 4 11.84 10.20 -1.02
CA ALA A 4 11.31 11.20 -0.09
C ALA A 4 12.25 12.41 0.06
N GLY A 5 13.57 12.19 -0.04
CA GLY A 5 14.54 13.27 -0.04
C GLY A 5 14.53 14.12 -1.31
N LEU A 6 14.27 13.51 -2.47
CA LEU A 6 14.07 14.25 -3.73
C LEU A 6 12.85 15.17 -3.64
N LEU A 7 11.73 14.67 -3.10
CA LEU A 7 10.51 15.47 -2.91
C LEU A 7 10.72 16.60 -1.89
N ARG A 8 11.46 16.34 -0.80
CA ARG A 8 11.73 17.31 0.26
C ARG A 8 12.82 18.33 -0.10
N GLY A 9 13.68 18.03 -1.06
CA GLY A 9 14.87 18.83 -1.40
C GLY A 9 16.05 18.63 -0.45
N SER A 10 15.97 17.69 0.50
CA SER A 10 17.02 17.39 1.48
C SER A 10 16.98 15.92 1.90
N ARG A 11 18.08 15.39 2.44
CA ARG A 11 18.12 13.99 2.88
C ARG A 11 17.14 13.76 4.03
N THR A 12 16.42 12.64 4.01
CA THR A 12 15.63 12.19 5.16
C THR A 12 16.57 11.89 6.32
N GLU A 13 16.30 12.50 7.48
CA GLU A 13 17.01 12.20 8.72
C GLU A 13 16.51 10.86 9.29
N LEU A 14 17.44 9.96 9.54
CA LEU A 14 17.18 8.59 9.98
C LEU A 14 17.94 8.30 11.27
N VAL A 15 17.39 7.38 12.05
CA VAL A 15 18.03 6.81 13.24
C VAL A 15 17.97 5.29 13.17
N ASP A 16 19.02 4.64 13.66
CA ASP A 16 19.06 3.18 13.75
C ASP A 16 18.11 2.70 14.84
N THR A 17 17.37 1.64 14.53
CA THR A 17 16.58 0.90 15.52
C THR A 17 17.47 -0.10 16.27
N THR A 18 16.86 -0.86 17.18
CA THR A 18 17.49 -2.02 17.79
C THR A 18 17.33 -3.31 17.00
N VAL A 19 16.59 -3.27 15.89
CA VAL A 19 16.36 -4.44 15.01
C VAL A 19 17.46 -4.52 13.96
N GLY A 20 18.16 -5.66 13.91
CA GLY A 20 19.26 -5.93 12.99
C GLY A 20 20.64 -5.76 13.64
N GLU A 21 21.70 -6.10 12.90
CA GLU A 21 23.08 -6.13 13.40
C GLU A 21 24.04 -5.32 12.53
N GLY A 22 24.95 -4.59 13.17
CA GLY A 22 25.98 -3.79 12.49
C GLY A 22 25.40 -2.86 11.44
N ALA A 23 25.84 -3.02 10.18
CA ALA A 23 25.37 -2.22 9.04
C ALA A 23 23.97 -2.59 8.52
N LEU A 24 23.36 -3.65 9.06
CA LEU A 24 22.04 -4.16 8.65
C LEU A 24 20.92 -3.75 9.60
N LYS A 25 21.19 -2.83 10.53
CA LYS A 25 20.14 -2.26 11.39
C LYS A 25 19.06 -1.60 10.54
N LEU A 26 17.81 -1.84 10.89
CA LEU A 26 16.71 -1.13 10.30
C LEU A 26 16.78 0.35 10.71
N GLN A 27 16.40 1.23 9.78
CA GLN A 27 16.42 2.67 10.00
C GLN A 27 15.02 3.23 9.84
N VAL A 28 14.65 4.12 10.77
CA VAL A 28 13.36 4.81 10.81
C VAL A 28 13.56 6.32 10.75
N PRO A 29 12.56 7.11 10.30
CA PRO A 29 12.65 8.56 10.33
C PRO A 29 12.88 9.06 11.76
N ALA A 30 13.92 9.87 11.97
CA ALA A 30 14.27 10.40 13.29
C ALA A 30 13.15 11.29 13.89
N SER A 31 12.28 11.81 13.03
CA SER A 31 11.14 12.65 13.40
C SER A 31 9.83 11.88 13.62
N ALA A 32 9.83 10.54 13.58
CA ALA A 32 8.63 9.74 13.79
C ALA A 32 8.01 10.01 15.17
N GLU A 33 6.67 10.07 15.23
CA GLU A 33 5.94 10.27 16.50
C GLU A 33 6.07 9.04 17.41
N ILE A 34 5.82 7.86 16.82
CA ILE A 34 5.85 6.56 17.50
C ILE A 34 6.51 5.55 16.54
N VAL A 35 7.38 4.69 17.09
CA VAL A 35 8.05 3.60 16.37
C VAL A 35 7.84 2.29 17.13
N LEU A 36 7.39 1.26 16.42
CA LEU A 36 7.23 -0.09 16.93
C LEU A 36 8.36 -0.97 16.37
N GLU A 37 9.12 -1.57 17.27
CA GLU A 37 10.23 -2.47 16.95
C GLU A 37 9.93 -3.88 17.48
N GLY A 38 10.28 -4.89 16.69
CA GLY A 38 9.89 -6.26 17.01
C GLY A 38 10.28 -7.24 15.92
N HIS A 39 9.61 -8.39 15.90
CA HIS A 39 9.84 -9.43 14.91
C HIS A 39 8.56 -10.23 14.62
N ILE A 40 8.59 -11.02 13.56
CA ILE A 40 7.56 -12.01 13.27
C ILE A 40 8.05 -13.33 13.87
N PRO A 41 7.43 -13.85 14.95
CA PRO A 41 7.96 -15.01 15.65
C PRO A 41 7.73 -16.29 14.84
N PRO A 42 8.70 -17.21 14.81
CA PRO A 42 8.48 -18.55 14.28
C PRO A 42 7.48 -19.31 15.16
N ALA A 43 6.80 -20.30 14.60
CA ALA A 43 5.96 -21.22 15.37
C ALA A 43 6.37 -22.67 15.10
N PRO A 44 6.27 -23.58 16.09
CA PRO A 44 6.50 -25.00 15.87
C PRO A 44 5.52 -25.56 14.82
N PRO A 45 5.96 -26.46 13.93
CA PRO A 45 5.09 -27.04 12.91
C PRO A 45 3.80 -27.63 13.50
N GLY A 46 2.66 -27.22 12.95
CA GLY A 46 1.34 -27.67 13.40
C GLY A 46 0.86 -27.07 14.74
N TYR A 47 1.50 -26.00 15.23
CA TYR A 47 1.00 -25.26 16.38
C TYR A 47 -0.40 -24.70 16.13
N GLU A 48 -1.29 -24.86 17.10
CA GLU A 48 -2.61 -24.23 17.18
C GLU A 48 -2.84 -23.69 18.59
N GLY A 49 -3.50 -22.55 18.70
CA GLY A 49 -3.75 -21.94 20.00
C GLY A 49 -4.72 -20.75 19.95
N ARG A 50 -4.75 -20.00 21.04
CA ARG A 50 -5.49 -18.73 21.14
C ARG A 50 -4.65 -17.67 21.83
N SER A 51 -4.82 -16.41 21.42
CA SER A 51 -4.25 -15.27 22.12
C SER A 51 -4.96 -15.04 23.46
N GLU A 52 -4.38 -14.18 24.30
CA GLU A 52 -5.01 -13.71 25.55
C GLU A 52 -6.39 -13.06 25.34
N HIS A 53 -6.65 -12.55 24.13
CA HIS A 53 -7.92 -11.94 23.73
C HIS A 53 -8.84 -12.91 22.97
N GLY A 54 -8.50 -14.20 22.94
CA GLY A 54 -9.31 -15.24 22.32
C GLY A 54 -9.19 -15.34 20.80
N VAL A 55 -8.26 -14.60 20.18
CA VAL A 55 -8.00 -14.69 18.72
C VAL A 55 -7.35 -16.02 18.40
N ALA A 56 -7.81 -16.72 17.36
CA ALA A 56 -7.24 -17.99 16.95
C ALA A 56 -5.79 -17.79 16.44
N LEU A 57 -4.90 -18.69 16.86
CA LEU A 57 -3.48 -18.70 16.49
C LEU A 57 -3.14 -20.03 15.81
N ALA A 58 -2.28 -19.99 14.80
CA ALA A 58 -1.80 -21.19 14.12
C ALA A 58 -0.39 -20.97 13.53
N GLU A 59 0.37 -22.05 13.38
CA GLU A 59 1.58 -22.04 12.55
C GLU A 59 1.20 -22.08 11.08
N ARG A 60 1.78 -21.18 10.28
CA ARG A 60 1.73 -21.23 8.83
C ARG A 60 3.06 -20.81 8.24
N GLY A 61 3.64 -21.64 7.39
CA GLY A 61 4.90 -21.33 6.70
C GLY A 61 6.08 -21.13 7.65
N GLY A 62 6.05 -21.75 8.84
CA GLY A 62 7.06 -21.65 9.88
C GLY A 62 6.88 -20.47 10.85
N TYR A 63 5.83 -19.65 10.68
CA TYR A 63 5.61 -18.46 11.50
C TYR A 63 4.27 -18.48 12.22
N LEU A 64 4.22 -17.80 13.36
CA LEU A 64 2.98 -17.62 14.11
C LEU A 64 2.04 -16.70 13.32
N HIS A 65 0.82 -17.18 13.08
CA HIS A 65 -0.25 -16.42 12.46
C HIS A 65 -1.42 -16.26 13.42
N ALA A 66 -2.15 -15.17 13.26
CA ALA A 66 -3.43 -14.91 13.92
C ALA A 66 -4.54 -14.77 12.88
N LEU A 67 -5.75 -15.16 13.25
CA LEU A 67 -6.94 -14.91 12.44
C LEU A 67 -7.32 -13.42 12.53
N GLU A 68 -7.13 -12.70 11.43
CA GLU A 68 -7.39 -11.27 11.30
C GLU A 68 -8.80 -11.01 10.79
N GLY A 69 -9.33 -9.82 11.11
CA GLY A 69 -10.63 -9.36 10.63
C GLY A 69 -11.84 -10.00 11.34
N PRO A 70 -13.06 -9.79 10.79
CA PRO A 70 -13.32 -9.06 9.55
C PRO A 70 -13.12 -7.55 9.70
N PHE A 71 -12.72 -6.88 8.62
CA PHE A 71 -12.61 -5.41 8.55
C PHE A 71 -13.28 -4.86 7.29
N GLY A 72 -13.83 -3.65 7.39
CA GLY A 72 -14.26 -2.88 6.23
C GLY A 72 -13.05 -2.35 5.46
N ASP A 73 -13.10 -2.37 4.14
CA ASP A 73 -12.01 -1.89 3.29
C ASP A 73 -12.45 -0.89 2.22
N HIS A 74 -11.47 -0.44 1.42
CA HIS A 74 -11.62 0.54 0.33
C HIS A 74 -12.65 0.15 -0.74
N THR A 75 -13.15 -1.08 -0.76
CA THR A 75 -14.25 -1.50 -1.65
C THR A 75 -15.62 -1.05 -1.12
N GLY A 76 -15.69 -0.65 0.15
CA GLY A 76 -16.92 -0.34 0.87
C GLY A 76 -17.63 -1.56 1.45
N TYR A 77 -16.96 -2.72 1.50
CA TYR A 77 -17.48 -3.97 2.05
C TYR A 77 -16.56 -4.53 3.14
N TYR A 78 -17.04 -5.51 3.88
CA TYR A 78 -16.21 -6.28 4.81
C TYR A 78 -15.45 -7.36 4.06
N ASN A 79 -14.17 -7.51 4.41
CA ASN A 79 -13.38 -8.68 4.04
C ASN A 79 -13.68 -9.83 5.01
N GLU A 80 -13.55 -11.05 4.51
CA GLU A 80 -13.62 -12.26 5.33
C GLU A 80 -12.38 -12.37 6.23
N GLN A 81 -12.48 -13.20 7.26
CA GLN A 81 -11.33 -13.49 8.12
C GLN A 81 -10.28 -14.29 7.37
N ASP A 82 -9.02 -13.97 7.57
CA ASP A 82 -7.89 -14.73 7.03
C ASP A 82 -6.69 -14.71 7.99
N TRP A 83 -5.72 -15.58 7.73
CA TRP A 83 -4.57 -15.77 8.59
C TRP A 83 -3.40 -14.88 8.17
N PHE A 84 -2.94 -14.04 9.09
CA PHE A 84 -1.79 -13.15 8.87
C PHE A 84 -0.70 -13.35 9.92
N PRO A 85 0.57 -13.08 9.58
CA PRO A 85 1.66 -13.18 10.54
C PRO A 85 1.45 -12.25 11.74
N VAL A 86 1.76 -12.76 12.93
CA VAL A 86 1.80 -11.96 14.15
C VAL A 86 3.06 -11.09 14.14
N PHE A 87 2.92 -9.80 14.41
CA PHE A 87 4.05 -8.93 14.71
C PHE A 87 4.17 -8.78 16.23
N GLU A 88 5.20 -9.37 16.81
CA GLU A 88 5.48 -9.27 18.24
C GLU A 88 6.33 -8.01 18.51
N VAL A 89 5.72 -7.03 19.17
CA VAL A 89 6.38 -5.77 19.52
C VAL A 89 7.27 -5.99 20.74
N ALA A 90 8.58 -5.90 20.54
CA ALA A 90 9.58 -6.01 21.60
C ALA A 90 9.88 -4.65 22.25
N ARG A 91 9.71 -3.55 21.51
CA ARG A 91 9.98 -2.20 21.99
C ARG A 91 9.09 -1.19 21.27
N MET A 92 8.62 -0.21 22.03
CA MET A 92 8.00 1.01 21.50
C MET A 92 8.84 2.22 21.90
N THR A 93 9.18 3.07 20.94
CA THR A 93 9.81 4.37 21.20
C THR A 93 8.91 5.49 20.68
N GLN A 94 8.91 6.63 21.34
CA GLN A 94 8.04 7.75 20.98
C GLN A 94 8.64 9.09 21.41
N ARG A 95 8.16 10.17 20.80
CA ARG A 95 8.49 11.54 21.22
C ARG A 95 7.84 11.87 22.57
N ARG A 96 8.31 12.96 23.20
CA ARG A 96 7.55 13.60 24.28
C ARG A 96 6.28 14.19 23.67
N ASP A 97 5.14 13.96 24.31
CA ASP A 97 3.83 14.41 23.86
C ASP A 97 3.48 13.94 22.43
N ALA A 98 3.78 12.66 22.13
CA ALA A 98 3.61 12.08 20.82
C ALA A 98 2.14 12.09 20.34
N ILE A 99 1.96 12.30 19.04
CA ILE A 99 0.65 12.26 18.37
C ILE A 99 0.45 10.90 17.69
N TYR A 100 -0.68 10.25 17.97
CA TYR A 100 -1.08 9.04 17.25
C TYR A 100 -1.75 9.40 15.92
N HIS A 101 -0.99 9.30 14.83
CA HIS A 101 -1.49 9.50 13.47
C HIS A 101 -2.18 8.21 12.99
N SER A 102 -3.48 8.30 12.74
CA SER A 102 -4.30 7.19 12.22
C SER A 102 -5.18 7.65 11.06
N THR A 103 -5.67 6.69 10.29
CA THR A 103 -6.65 6.88 9.22
C THR A 103 -7.72 5.77 9.29
N TYR A 104 -8.65 5.77 8.35
CA TYR A 104 -9.62 4.70 8.13
C TYR A 104 -9.75 4.44 6.62
N THR A 105 -10.32 3.28 6.29
CA THR A 105 -10.73 2.95 4.92
C THR A 105 -12.18 2.47 4.91
N GLY A 106 -12.87 2.67 3.79
CA GLY A 106 -14.27 2.28 3.66
C GLY A 106 -14.78 2.55 2.25
N LYS A 107 -16.08 2.82 2.13
CA LYS A 107 -16.66 3.17 0.83
C LYS A 107 -16.05 4.51 0.34
N PRO A 108 -15.43 4.55 -0.85
CA PRO A 108 -14.79 5.76 -1.34
C PRO A 108 -15.83 6.87 -1.64
N PRO A 109 -15.44 8.16 -1.58
CA PRO A 109 -14.06 8.64 -1.37
C PRO A 109 -13.63 8.61 0.10
N ASP A 110 -12.48 7.98 0.37
CA ASP A 110 -11.80 7.95 1.67
C ASP A 110 -10.38 8.58 1.55
N GLU A 111 -9.67 8.78 2.67
CA GLU A 111 -8.34 9.40 2.65
C GLU A 111 -7.34 8.64 1.74
N PRO A 112 -7.26 7.29 1.79
CA PRO A 112 -6.45 6.52 0.84
C PRO A 112 -6.81 6.78 -0.64
N ALA A 113 -8.09 6.91 -0.98
CA ALA A 113 -8.49 7.21 -2.35
C ALA A 113 -8.03 8.60 -2.81
N VAL A 114 -8.07 9.61 -1.93
CA VAL A 114 -7.56 10.96 -2.24
C VAL A 114 -6.04 10.94 -2.44
N LEU A 115 -5.31 10.20 -1.61
CA LEU A 115 -3.86 9.98 -1.82
C LEU A 115 -3.58 9.29 -3.16
N GLY A 116 -4.40 8.30 -3.53
CA GLY A 116 -4.33 7.61 -4.82
C GLY A 116 -4.51 8.57 -6.00
N VAL A 117 -5.47 9.51 -5.92
CA VAL A 117 -5.69 10.52 -6.94
C VAL A 117 -4.47 11.44 -7.09
N ALA A 118 -3.88 11.90 -5.98
CA ALA A 118 -2.67 12.72 -6.04
C ALA A 118 -1.48 11.98 -6.68
N LEU A 119 -1.39 10.65 -6.50
CA LEU A 119 -0.36 9.83 -7.14
C LEU A 119 -0.60 9.62 -8.64
N ASN A 120 -1.84 9.75 -9.14
CA ASN A 120 -2.14 9.64 -10.58
C ASN A 120 -1.40 10.70 -11.41
N GLU A 121 -1.25 11.92 -10.88
CA GLU A 121 -0.48 12.99 -11.53
C GLU A 121 0.98 12.60 -11.79
N VAL A 122 1.55 11.70 -10.98
CA VAL A 122 2.91 11.17 -11.19
C VAL A 122 2.94 10.15 -12.33
N PHE A 123 1.85 9.41 -12.56
CA PHE A 123 1.78 8.37 -13.59
C PHE A 123 1.49 8.92 -14.98
N VAL A 124 0.76 10.04 -15.11
CA VAL A 124 0.41 10.63 -16.41
C VAL A 124 1.65 10.88 -17.30
N PRO A 125 2.74 11.54 -16.83
CA PRO A 125 3.93 11.74 -17.65
C PRO A 125 4.64 10.44 -18.03
N ILE A 126 4.58 9.41 -17.17
CA ILE A 126 5.17 8.09 -17.45
C ILE A 126 4.39 7.39 -18.55
N LEU A 127 3.06 7.44 -18.48
CA LEU A 127 2.17 6.92 -19.53
C LEU A 127 2.39 7.64 -20.86
N GLN A 128 2.49 8.98 -20.84
CA GLN A 128 2.72 9.78 -22.05
C GLN A 128 4.04 9.48 -22.75
N LYS A 129 5.08 9.06 -22.02
CA LYS A 129 6.34 8.63 -22.64
C LYS A 129 6.17 7.36 -23.49
N GLN A 130 5.31 6.43 -23.06
CA GLN A 130 5.06 5.19 -23.78
C GLN A 130 3.93 5.32 -24.81
N PHE A 131 2.91 6.12 -24.49
CA PHE A 131 1.72 6.37 -25.28
C PHE A 131 1.55 7.88 -25.48
N PRO A 132 2.28 8.50 -26.41
CA PRO A 132 2.23 9.95 -26.64
C PRO A 132 0.84 10.45 -27.07
N GLU A 133 -0.05 9.55 -27.50
CA GLU A 133 -1.44 9.87 -27.80
C GLU A 133 -2.29 10.18 -26.56
N VAL A 134 -1.87 9.79 -25.35
CA VAL A 134 -2.61 10.04 -24.10
C VAL A 134 -2.52 11.52 -23.75
N GLN A 135 -3.67 12.20 -23.73
CA GLN A 135 -3.76 13.59 -23.27
C GLN A 135 -3.94 13.66 -21.76
N ASP A 136 -4.74 12.75 -21.20
CA ASP A 136 -5.06 12.69 -19.78
C ASP A 136 -5.42 11.26 -19.36
N PHE A 137 -5.19 10.92 -18.10
CA PHE A 137 -5.46 9.62 -17.50
C PHE A 137 -5.92 9.78 -16.06
N TYR A 138 -7.14 9.32 -15.77
CA TYR A 138 -7.77 9.49 -14.46
C TYR A 138 -8.33 8.17 -13.93
N LEU A 139 -8.04 7.87 -12.66
CA LEU A 139 -8.68 6.77 -11.91
C LEU A 139 -9.61 7.37 -10.86
N PRO A 140 -10.94 7.31 -11.04
CA PRO A 140 -11.87 7.89 -10.09
C PRO A 140 -11.86 7.17 -8.73
N PRO A 141 -11.87 7.90 -7.59
CA PRO A 141 -12.02 7.33 -6.25
C PRO A 141 -13.21 6.38 -6.13
N GLU A 142 -14.37 6.78 -6.63
CA GLU A 142 -15.60 6.02 -6.68
C GLU A 142 -15.47 4.68 -7.43
N GLY A 143 -14.47 4.55 -8.30
CA GLY A 143 -14.06 3.29 -8.94
C GLY A 143 -13.16 2.41 -8.06
N CYS A 144 -13.20 2.58 -6.74
CA CYS A 144 -12.28 1.94 -5.78
C CYS A 144 -10.81 2.23 -6.13
N SER A 145 -10.50 3.47 -6.51
CA SER A 145 -9.15 3.99 -6.83
C SER A 145 -8.42 3.38 -8.04
N TYR A 146 -8.80 2.19 -8.52
CA TYR A 146 -8.08 1.51 -9.61
C TYR A 146 -8.96 0.67 -10.55
N ARG A 147 -10.23 0.40 -10.23
CA ARG A 147 -11.04 -0.55 -11.03
C ARG A 147 -11.57 0.05 -12.32
N LEU A 148 -11.63 1.39 -12.41
CA LEU A 148 -12.06 2.14 -13.59
C LEU A 148 -11.00 3.18 -13.96
N ALA A 149 -10.67 3.26 -15.25
CA ALA A 149 -9.85 4.31 -15.82
C ALA A 149 -10.63 5.07 -16.89
N VAL A 150 -10.45 6.40 -16.90
CA VAL A 150 -10.94 7.28 -17.96
C VAL A 150 -9.71 7.86 -18.67
N VAL A 151 -9.64 7.68 -20.00
CA VAL A 151 -8.46 8.05 -20.77
C VAL A 151 -8.82 8.94 -21.95
N SER A 152 -8.28 10.15 -21.95
CA SER A 152 -8.43 11.08 -23.08
C SER A 152 -7.28 10.87 -24.06
N ILE A 153 -7.60 10.72 -25.36
CA ILE A 153 -6.59 10.44 -26.39
C ILE A 153 -6.69 11.38 -27.60
N ARG A 154 -5.55 11.68 -28.22
CA ARG A 154 -5.47 12.27 -29.55
C ARG A 154 -5.58 11.17 -30.60
N LYS A 155 -6.81 10.86 -31.01
CA LYS A 155 -7.10 9.78 -31.97
C LYS A 155 -6.49 10.09 -33.35
N ALA A 156 -5.72 9.14 -33.91
CA ALA A 156 -5.06 9.29 -35.21
C ALA A 156 -5.58 8.30 -36.27
N TYR A 157 -6.18 7.17 -35.88
CA TYR A 157 -6.66 6.15 -36.82
C TYR A 157 -7.80 5.28 -36.23
N PRO A 158 -8.60 4.57 -37.07
CA PRO A 158 -9.59 3.60 -36.61
C PRO A 158 -8.95 2.46 -35.82
N GLY A 159 -9.52 2.10 -34.67
CA GLY A 159 -8.97 1.05 -33.79
C GLY A 159 -7.90 1.53 -32.79
N HIS A 160 -7.48 2.80 -32.83
CA HIS A 160 -6.46 3.35 -31.94
C HIS A 160 -6.79 3.15 -30.44
N ALA A 161 -8.05 3.35 -30.05
CA ALA A 161 -8.50 3.14 -28.68
C ALA A 161 -8.28 1.69 -28.20
N LYS A 162 -8.53 0.68 -29.06
CA LYS A 162 -8.32 -0.72 -28.71
C LYS A 162 -6.84 -1.02 -28.47
N ARG A 163 -5.94 -0.47 -29.30
CA ARG A 163 -4.49 -0.58 -29.08
C ARG A 163 -4.11 -0.06 -27.70
N LEU A 164 -4.62 1.11 -27.33
CA LEU A 164 -4.32 1.72 -26.04
C LEU A 164 -4.89 0.90 -24.88
N MET A 165 -6.14 0.41 -24.98
CA MET A 165 -6.75 -0.44 -23.95
C MET A 165 -5.88 -1.69 -23.67
N PHE A 166 -5.43 -2.39 -24.71
CA PHE A 166 -4.52 -3.53 -24.54
C PHE A 166 -3.15 -3.12 -23.99
N GLY A 167 -2.65 -1.94 -24.38
CA GLY A 167 -1.41 -1.38 -23.83
C GLY A 167 -1.51 -1.12 -22.33
N LEU A 168 -2.59 -0.50 -21.87
CA LEU A 168 -2.81 -0.18 -20.45
C LEU A 168 -2.92 -1.44 -19.59
N TRP A 169 -3.64 -2.46 -20.06
CA TRP A 169 -3.75 -3.74 -19.35
C TRP A 169 -2.48 -4.60 -19.34
N SER A 170 -1.46 -4.25 -20.13
CA SER A 170 -0.23 -5.04 -20.25
C SER A 170 1.04 -4.34 -19.78
N TYR A 171 1.10 -3.01 -19.85
CA TYR A 171 2.35 -2.27 -19.69
C TYR A 171 2.69 -1.99 -18.22
N LEU A 172 1.78 -1.37 -17.47
CA LEU A 172 2.01 -1.03 -16.06
C LEU A 172 1.28 -2.00 -15.13
N ARG A 173 2.04 -2.64 -14.24
CA ARG A 173 1.52 -3.59 -13.25
C ARG A 173 0.41 -2.99 -12.39
N GLN A 174 0.48 -1.68 -12.15
CA GLN A 174 -0.50 -0.91 -11.38
C GLN A 174 -1.90 -0.94 -12.02
N PHE A 175 -2.01 -1.08 -13.34
CA PHE A 175 -3.29 -1.02 -14.07
C PHE A 175 -3.78 -2.38 -14.57
N MET A 176 -3.04 -3.46 -14.30
CA MET A 176 -3.43 -4.82 -14.70
C MET A 176 -4.76 -5.27 -14.07
N TYR A 177 -5.11 -4.73 -12.90
CA TYR A 177 -6.34 -5.04 -12.19
C TYR A 177 -7.50 -4.07 -12.49
N THR A 178 -7.26 -3.05 -13.33
CA THR A 178 -8.31 -2.16 -13.81
C THR A 178 -9.24 -2.92 -14.75
N LYS A 179 -10.53 -3.01 -14.42
CA LYS A 179 -11.50 -3.83 -15.18
C LYS A 179 -12.22 -3.04 -16.27
N PHE A 180 -12.32 -1.73 -16.10
CA PHE A 180 -13.05 -0.84 -17.00
C PHE A 180 -12.13 0.26 -17.52
N ILE A 181 -12.09 0.45 -18.83
CA ILE A 181 -11.40 1.57 -19.49
C ILE A 181 -12.42 2.26 -20.38
N VAL A 182 -12.54 3.58 -20.21
CA VAL A 182 -13.37 4.47 -21.03
C VAL A 182 -12.48 5.33 -21.90
#